data_AF-A0A242CD09-F1
#
_entry.id   AF-A0A242CD09-F1
#
_cell.length_a   1.000
_cell.length_b   1.000
_cell.length_c   1.000
_cell.angle_alpha   90.00
_cell.angle_beta   90.00
_cell.angle_gamma   90.00
#
_symmetry.space_group_name_H-M   'P 1'
#
loop_
_entity.id
_entity.type
_entity.pdbx_description
1 polymer ?
#
loop_
_entity_poly.entity_id
_entity_poly.type
_entity_poly.pdbx_seq_one_letter_code
_entity_poly.pdbx_strand_id
1 'polypeptide(L)'
;MKIAAYLKQAFRLTSMVFTIQVVMNLLLNKAILFNIIEFSLFVSIVSGLLLFLVEDRETYSNQRMIVNQFIYIGIIFMMIIIGDFFFSWELGVKGLVSNFIIVLLIFFFIKFIMFSNDKKEADEMNQYIQKKKKG
;
A
#
# COMPACT_ATOMS: atom_id res chain seq x y z
N MET A 1 -12.10 -5.57 14.46
CA MET A 1 -11.08 -6.59 14.12
C MET A 1 -10.21 -6.87 15.34
N LYS A 2 -9.84 -8.13 15.57
CA LYS A 2 -8.83 -8.48 16.59
C LYS A 2 -7.49 -7.86 16.18
N ILE A 3 -6.76 -7.26 17.12
CA ILE A 3 -5.47 -6.57 16.89
C ILE A 3 -4.48 -7.43 16.08
N ALA A 4 -4.43 -8.74 16.34
CA ALA A 4 -3.59 -9.68 15.61
C ALA A 4 -3.92 -9.80 14.10
N ALA A 5 -5.20 -9.69 13.72
CA ALA A 5 -5.62 -9.75 12.32
C ALA A 5 -5.22 -8.46 11.57
N TYR A 6 -5.38 -7.31 12.23
CA TYR A 6 -4.95 -6.01 11.70
C TYR A 6 -3.43 -5.99 11.48
N LEU A 7 -2.65 -6.42 12.48
CA LEU A 7 -1.20 -6.52 12.36
C LEU A 7 -0.78 -7.43 11.21
N LYS A 8 -1.41 -8.60 11.06
CA LYS A 8 -1.11 -9.53 9.95
C LYS A 8 -1.35 -8.88 8.58
N GLN A 9 -2.45 -8.15 8.40
CA GLN A 9 -2.72 -7.44 7.16
C GLN A 9 -1.77 -6.26 6.94
N ALA A 10 -1.48 -5.48 7.99
CA ALA A 10 -0.53 -4.37 7.94
C ALA A 10 0.87 -4.88 7.52
N PHE A 11 1.37 -5.96 8.14
CA PHE A 11 2.63 -6.59 7.75
C PHE A 11 2.64 -7.09 6.31
N ARG A 12 1.53 -7.68 5.84
CA ARG A 12 1.39 -8.12 4.44
C ARG A 12 1.44 -6.93 3.48
N LEU A 13 0.77 -5.83 3.82
CA LEU A 13 0.79 -4.60 3.04
C LEU A 13 2.19 -3.98 3.00
N THR A 14 2.81 -3.83 4.17
CA THR A 14 4.19 -3.34 4.32
C THR A 14 5.16 -4.14 3.46
N SER A 15 5.12 -5.47 3.58
CA SER A 15 6.00 -6.34 2.79
C SER A 15 5.78 -6.16 1.29
N MET A 16 4.53 -6.00 0.86
CA MET A 16 4.18 -5.87 -0.56
C MET A 16 4.61 -4.51 -1.12
N VAL A 17 4.31 -3.43 -0.40
CA VAL A 17 4.74 -2.06 -0.75
C VAL A 17 6.26 -2.01 -0.84
N PHE A 18 6.95 -2.62 0.13
CA PHE A 18 8.40 -2.69 0.15
C PHE A 18 8.96 -3.44 -1.05
N THR A 19 8.42 -4.63 -1.35
CA THR A 19 8.87 -5.41 -2.51
C THR A 19 8.68 -4.62 -3.80
N ILE A 20 7.54 -3.95 -3.99
CA ILE A 20 7.31 -3.16 -5.21
C ILE A 20 8.26 -1.96 -5.27
N GLN A 21 8.45 -1.23 -4.17
CA GLN A 21 9.40 -0.12 -4.07
C GLN A 21 10.83 -0.56 -4.42
N VAL A 22 11.28 -1.69 -3.90
CA VAL A 22 12.62 -2.24 -4.19
C VAL A 22 12.75 -2.64 -5.65
N VAL A 23 11.75 -3.33 -6.21
CA VAL A 23 11.74 -3.71 -7.64
C VAL A 23 11.75 -2.48 -8.55
N MET A 24 10.95 -1.45 -8.24
CA MET A 24 10.91 -0.22 -9.02
C MET A 24 12.24 0.54 -8.94
N ASN A 25 12.86 0.61 -7.76
CA ASN A 25 14.18 1.20 -7.60
C ASN A 25 15.24 0.41 -8.39
N LEU A 26 15.24 -0.92 -8.36
CA LEU A 26 16.15 -1.76 -9.16
C LEU A 26 16.01 -1.53 -10.67
N LEU A 27 14.79 -1.34 -11.16
CA LEU A 27 14.51 -1.12 -12.58
C LEU A 27 14.90 0.30 -13.05
N LEU A 28 14.72 1.31 -12.19
CA LEU A 28 14.93 2.71 -12.54
C LEU A 28 16.34 3.21 -12.20
N ASN A 29 16.94 2.70 -11.13
CA ASN A 29 18.22 3.15 -10.61
C ASN A 29 19.11 1.95 -10.29
N LYS A 30 20.09 1.68 -11.16
CA LYS A 30 20.98 0.50 -11.04
C LYS A 30 21.90 0.57 -9.81
N ALA A 31 22.06 1.75 -9.20
CA ALA A 31 22.84 1.93 -7.99
C ALA A 31 21.93 1.76 -6.76
N ILE A 32 22.03 0.58 -6.14
CA ILE A 32 21.40 0.32 -4.85
C ILE A 32 22.19 1.07 -3.77
N LEU A 33 21.85 2.34 -3.53
CA LEU A 33 22.30 3.02 -2.31
C LEU A 33 21.50 2.48 -1.13
N PHE A 34 22.20 1.99 -0.10
CA PHE A 34 21.57 1.49 1.15
C PHE A 34 20.57 2.49 1.73
N ASN A 35 20.84 3.79 1.62
CA ASN A 35 19.97 4.87 2.06
C ASN A 35 18.60 4.87 1.35
N ILE A 36 18.56 4.52 0.05
CA ILE A 36 17.32 4.43 -0.72
C ILE A 36 16.49 3.23 -0.27
N ILE A 37 17.13 2.10 0.04
CA ILE A 37 16.44 0.92 0.57
C ILE A 37 15.87 1.21 1.96
N GLU A 38 16.67 1.79 2.85
CA GLU A 38 16.24 2.11 4.23
C GLU A 38 15.04 3.06 4.22
N PHE A 39 15.09 4.09 3.37
CA PHE A 39 13.97 4.99 3.18
C PHE A 39 12.74 4.29 2.58
N SER A 40 12.93 3.44 1.57
CA SER A 40 11.85 2.65 0.97
C SER A 40 11.19 1.70 1.98
N LEU A 41 11.98 1.11 2.88
CA LEU A 41 11.50 0.28 3.98
C LEU A 41 10.66 1.11 4.95
N PHE A 42 11.14 2.29 5.34
CA PHE A 42 10.41 3.20 6.21
C PHE A 42 9.05 3.61 5.61
N VAL A 43 9.04 4.05 4.35
CA VAL A 43 7.79 4.41 3.63
C VAL A 43 6.82 3.23 3.57
N SER A 44 7.34 2.02 3.40
CA SER A 44 6.52 0.80 3.35
C SER A 44 5.91 0.44 4.70
N ILE A 45 6.66 0.63 5.78
CA ILE A 45 6.15 0.43 7.15
C ILE A 45 5.04 1.44 7.44
N VAL A 46 5.24 2.71 7.11
CA VAL A 46 4.21 3.75 7.28
C VAL A 46 2.97 3.43 6.45
N SER A 47 3.16 3.01 5.20
CA SER A 47 2.08 2.58 4.32
C SER A 47 1.24 1.46 4.92
N GLY A 48 1.86 0.41 5.47
CA GLY A 48 1.12 -0.65 6.16
C GLY A 48 0.45 -0.21 7.46
N LEU A 49 1.03 0.73 8.21
CA LEU A 49 0.38 1.31 9.40
C LEU A 49 -0.86 2.12 9.04
N LEU A 50 -0.85 2.78 7.88
CA LEU A 50 -1.96 3.55 7.33
C LEU A 50 -2.99 2.69 6.59
N LEU A 51 -2.91 1.36 6.69
CA LEU A 51 -3.88 0.43 6.09
C LEU A 51 -5.33 0.82 6.41
N PHE A 52 -5.61 1.30 7.63
CA PHE A 52 -6.96 1.72 8.03
C PHE A 52 -7.55 2.88 7.19
N LEU A 53 -6.72 3.66 6.50
CA LEU A 53 -7.17 4.71 5.57
C LEU A 53 -7.56 4.16 4.20
N VAL A 54 -7.01 3.00 3.84
CA VAL A 54 -7.26 2.32 2.55
C VAL A 54 -8.36 1.27 2.69
N GLU A 55 -8.46 0.65 3.87
CA GLU A 55 -9.41 -0.41 4.17
C GLU A 55 -10.85 0.10 4.19
N ASP A 56 -11.70 -0.59 3.41
CA ASP A 56 -13.09 -0.26 3.26
C ASP A 56 -13.88 -0.80 4.46
N ARG A 57 -14.15 0.06 5.44
CA ARG A 57 -15.00 -0.32 6.57
C ARG A 57 -16.44 0.01 6.23
N GLU A 58 -17.32 -0.99 6.33
CA GLU A 58 -18.78 -0.88 6.09
C GLU A 58 -19.47 0.26 6.85
N THR A 59 -18.80 0.81 7.88
CA THR A 59 -19.28 1.93 8.70
C THR A 59 -19.07 3.31 8.07
N TYR A 60 -18.22 3.46 7.04
CA TYR A 60 -17.94 4.76 6.44
C TYR A 60 -18.84 5.06 5.23
N SER A 61 -19.34 6.30 5.16
CA SER A 61 -19.94 6.84 3.93
C SER A 61 -18.91 6.78 2.78
N ASN A 62 -19.37 6.44 1.57
CA ASN A 62 -18.56 6.39 0.35
C ASN A 62 -17.69 7.64 0.14
N GLN A 63 -18.19 8.83 0.52
CA GLN A 63 -17.41 10.07 0.46
C GLN A 63 -16.21 10.07 1.43
N ARG A 64 -16.38 9.58 2.66
CA ARG A 64 -15.30 9.53 3.65
C ARG A 64 -14.22 8.53 3.26
N MET A 65 -14.60 7.41 2.65
CA MET A 65 -13.64 6.45 2.10
C MET A 65 -12.76 7.10 1.02
N ILE A 66 -13.36 7.80 0.05
CA ILE A 66 -12.62 8.48 -1.02
C ILE A 66 -11.64 9.52 -0.45
N VAL A 67 -12.08 10.31 0.54
CA VAL A 67 -11.22 11.29 1.21
C VAL A 67 -10.04 10.61 1.92
N ASN A 68 -10.26 9.51 2.64
CA ASN A 68 -9.19 8.77 3.30
C ASN A 68 -8.18 8.18 2.31
N GLN A 69 -8.63 7.74 1.13
CA GLN A 69 -7.75 7.28 0.06
C GLN A 69 -6.89 8.43 -0.50
N PHE A 70 -7.45 9.61 -0.70
CA PHE A 70 -6.67 10.80 -1.10
C PHE A 70 -5.68 11.22 -0.02
N ILE A 71 -6.06 11.15 1.26
CA ILE A 71 -5.17 11.41 2.39
C ILE A 71 -4.01 10.40 2.39
N TYR A 72 -4.29 9.11 2.19
CA TYR A 72 -3.25 8.09 2.10
C TYR A 72 -2.24 8.39 0.98
N ILE A 73 -2.72 8.65 -0.25
CA ILE A 73 -1.86 8.99 -1.39
C ILE A 73 -1.05 10.26 -1.08
N GLY A 74 -1.69 11.28 -0.50
CA GLY A 74 -1.05 12.53 -0.12
C GLY A 74 0.07 12.33 0.90
N ILE A 75 -0.14 11.52 1.95
CA ILE A 75 0.88 11.23 2.97
C ILE A 75 2.09 10.53 2.34
N ILE A 76 1.86 9.47 1.55
CA ILE A 76 2.94 8.71 0.92
C ILE A 76 3.71 9.59 -0.07
N PHE A 77 3.01 10.42 -0.85
CA PHE A 77 3.66 11.35 -1.77
C PHE A 77 4.48 12.42 -1.05
N MET A 78 3.96 12.98 0.06
CA MET A 78 4.72 13.93 0.87
C MET A 78 5.99 13.32 1.45
N MET A 79 5.94 12.05 1.87
CA MET A 79 7.13 11.35 2.34
C MET A 79 8.20 11.30 1.25
N ILE A 80 7.85 10.95 0.01
CA ILE A 80 8.81 10.92 -1.10
C ILE A 80 9.43 12.30 -1.36
N ILE A 81 8.65 13.37 -1.28
CA ILE A 81 9.18 14.75 -1.41
C ILE A 81 10.17 15.06 -0.29
N ILE A 82 9.84 14.69 0.96
CA ILE A 82 10.73 14.88 2.10
C ILE A 82 12.01 14.05 1.93
N GLY A 83 11.90 12.82 1.42
CA GLY A 83 13.03 11.95 1.10
C GLY A 83 13.94 12.56 0.03
N ASP A 84 13.37 13.08 -1.06
CA ASP A 84 14.12 13.79 -2.11
C ASP A 84 14.92 14.96 -1.54
N PHE A 85 14.32 15.77 -0.65
CA PHE A 85 14.98 16.88 0.01
C PHE A 85 16.09 16.44 0.98
N PHE A 86 15.82 15.45 1.84
CA PHE A 86 16.79 14.99 2.85
C PHE A 86 17.99 14.28 2.25
N PHE A 87 17.76 13.47 1.22
CA PHE A 87 18.81 12.66 0.60
C PHE A 87 19.39 13.31 -0.66
N SER A 88 18.96 14.53 -1.00
CA SER A 88 19.43 15.28 -2.17
C SER A 88 19.39 14.42 -3.43
N TRP A 89 18.25 13.74 -3.66
CA TRP A 89 18.12 12.84 -4.81
C TRP A 89 18.03 13.57 -6.15
N GLU A 90 17.88 14.90 -6.13
CA GLU A 90 17.83 15.77 -7.30
C GLU A 90 16.86 15.25 -8.36
N LEU A 91 15.73 14.66 -7.94
CA LEU A 91 14.78 14.02 -8.85
C LEU A 91 14.24 15.00 -9.91
N GLY A 92 14.24 16.29 -9.59
CA GLY A 92 13.66 17.34 -10.42
C GLY A 92 12.17 17.11 -10.67
N VAL A 93 11.56 17.97 -11.49
CA VAL A 93 10.10 17.88 -11.77
C VAL A 93 9.72 16.55 -12.43
N LYS A 94 10.57 16.06 -13.36
CA LYS A 94 10.32 14.80 -14.07
C LYS A 94 10.39 13.57 -13.15
N GLY A 95 11.35 13.52 -12.22
CA GLY A 95 11.45 12.44 -11.26
C GLY A 95 10.32 12.46 -10.23
N LEU A 96 9.86 13.65 -9.81
CA LEU A 96 8.69 13.78 -8.93
C LEU A 96 7.40 13.28 -9.60
N VAL A 97 7.17 13.63 -10.87
CA VAL A 97 6.00 13.12 -11.62
C VAL A 97 6.07 11.60 -11.81
N SER A 98 7.25 11.07 -12.13
CA SER A 98 7.44 9.61 -12.23
C SER A 98 7.15 8.90 -10.90
N ASN A 99 7.64 9.44 -9.78
CA ASN A 99 7.36 8.89 -8.46
C ASN A 99 5.88 8.97 -8.09
N PHE A 100 5.19 10.06 -8.44
CA PHE A 100 3.75 10.16 -8.24
C PHE A 100 2.99 9.05 -8.98
N ILE A 101 3.36 8.77 -10.23
CA ILE A 101 2.78 7.67 -11.01
C ILE A 101 3.05 6.33 -10.35
N ILE A 102 4.26 6.11 -9.81
CA ILE A 102 4.62 4.88 -9.08
C ILE A 102 3.76 4.72 -7.82
N VAL A 103 3.55 5.79 -7.05
CA VAL A 103 2.68 5.76 -5.86
C VAL A 103 1.25 5.38 -6.25
N LEU A 104 0.72 5.97 -7.33
CA LEU A 104 -0.60 5.61 -7.84
C LEU A 104 -0.68 4.14 -8.26
N LEU A 105 0.32 3.63 -8.99
CA LEU A 105 0.37 2.23 -9.39
C LEU A 105 0.41 1.28 -8.18
N ILE A 106 1.24 1.59 -7.18
CA ILE A 106 1.31 0.85 -5.91
C ILE A 106 -0.06 0.87 -5.22
N PHE A 107 -0.70 2.02 -5.13
CA PHE A 107 -2.02 2.17 -4.53
C PHE A 107 -3.09 1.33 -5.25
N PHE A 108 -3.17 1.42 -6.58
CA PHE A 108 -4.10 0.62 -7.38
C PHE A 108 -3.82 -0.89 -7.22
N PHE A 109 -2.55 -1.28 -7.18
CA PHE A 109 -2.16 -2.67 -6.99
C PHE A 109 -2.58 -3.20 -5.61
N ILE A 110 -2.36 -2.42 -4.54
CA ILE A 110 -2.83 -2.74 -3.19
C ILE A 110 -4.34 -2.94 -3.19
N LYS A 111 -5.09 -1.98 -3.76
CA LYS A 111 -6.55 -2.04 -3.83
C LYS A 111 -7.05 -3.27 -4.59
N PHE A 112 -6.42 -3.58 -5.71
CA PHE A 112 -6.74 -4.75 -6.51
C PHE A 112 -6.54 -6.05 -5.73
N ILE A 113 -5.43 -6.19 -5.01
CA ILE A 113 -5.14 -7.38 -4.21
C ILE A 113 -6.04 -7.48 -2.98
N MET A 114 -6.32 -6.38 -2.29
CA MET A 114 -7.29 -6.37 -1.17
C MET A 114 -8.66 -6.86 -1.65
N PHE A 115 -9.18 -6.26 -2.72
CA PHE A 115 -10.44 -6.69 -3.33
C PHE A 115 -10.44 -8.17 -3.75
N SER A 116 -9.34 -8.66 -4.31
CA SER A 116 -9.21 -10.07 -4.68
C SER A 116 -9.16 -11.01 -3.47
N ASN A 117 -8.57 -10.60 -2.35
CA ASN A 117 -8.56 -11.40 -1.13
C ASN A 117 -9.95 -11.43 -0.49
N ASP A 118 -10.63 -10.29 -0.41
CA ASP A 118 -11.99 -10.20 0.16
C ASP A 118 -12.97 -11.08 -0.64
N LYS A 119 -12.85 -11.06 -1.97
CA LYS A 119 -13.61 -11.96 -2.84
C LYS A 119 -13.31 -13.44 -2.57
N LYS A 120 -12.04 -13.80 -2.37
CA LYS A 120 -11.63 -15.17 -2.07
C LYS A 120 -12.14 -15.64 -0.71
N GLU A 121 -12.06 -14.80 0.33
CA GLU A 121 -12.61 -15.10 1.65
C GLU A 121 -14.14 -15.27 1.60
N ALA A 122 -14.84 -14.43 0.84
CA ALA A 122 -16.27 -14.56 0.62
C ALA A 122 -16.66 -15.87 -0.09
N ASP A 123 -15.90 -16.27 -1.12
CA ASP A 123 -16.11 -17.52 -1.85
C ASP A 123 -15.86 -18.75 -0.97
N GLU A 124 -14.78 -18.75 -0.17
CA GLU A 124 -14.50 -19.81 0.79
C GLU A 124 -15.61 -19.95 1.83
N MET A 125 -16.07 -18.83 2.41
CA MET A 125 -17.16 -18.82 3.40
C MET A 125 -18.49 -19.33 2.81
N ASN A 126 -18.81 -18.95 1.57
CA ASN A 126 -19.97 -19.47 0.85
C ASN A 126 -19.88 -20.99 0.63
N GLN A 127 -18.69 -21.52 0.29
CA GLN A 127 -18.49 -22.96 0.15
C GLN A 127 -18.67 -23.71 1.48
N TYR A 128 -18.19 -23.15 2.60
CA TYR A 128 -18.42 -23.74 3.93
C TYR A 128 -19.91 -23.78 4.29
N ILE A 129 -20.67 -22.71 4.01
CA ILE A 129 -22.11 -22.65 4.27
C ILE A 129 -22.87 -23.67 3.39
N GLN A 130 -22.51 -23.78 2.11
CA GLN A 130 -23.12 -24.76 1.21
C GLN A 130 -22.84 -26.21 1.63
N LYS A 131 -21.61 -26.51 2.06
CA LYS A 131 -21.26 -27.84 2.59
C LYS A 131 -22.04 -28.17 3.87
N LYS A 132 -22.28 -27.19 4.74
CA LYS A 132 -23.03 -27.37 5.99
C LYS A 132 -24.56 -27.47 5.78
N LYS A 133 -25.10 -26.91 4.69
CA LYS A 133 -26.51 -27.05 4.29
C LYS A 133 -26.83 -28.34 3.53
N LYS A 134 -25.82 -29.00 2.97
CA LYS A 134 -25.95 -30.27 2.23
C LYS A 134 -25.63 -31.51 3.07
N GLY A 135 -25.10 -31.34 4.28
CA GLY A 135 -24.84 -32.39 5.26
C GLY A 135 -25.89 -32.43 6.36
#